data_AF-A0A0U3APD2-F1
#
_entry.id   AF-A0A0U3APD2-F1
#
_cell.length_a   1.000
_cell.length_b   1.000
_cell.length_c   1.000
_cell.angle_alpha   90.00
_cell.angle_beta   90.00
_cell.angle_gamma   90.00
#
_symmetry.space_group_name_H-M   'P 1'
#
loop_
_entity.id
_entity.type
_entity.pdbx_description
1 polymer ?
#
loop_
_entity_poly.entity_id
_entity_poly.type
_entity_poly.pdbx_seq_one_letter_code
_entity_poly.pdbx_strand_id
1 'polypeptide(L)'
;MQKVELIRRAPATRSRRSGAASVEIVLTGGQRLCGDAAMARGHPKLPASREDVENKFRQCAEGTLSARATGRFLENFWSIEQAASMSDWLRSLRPSRR
;
A
#
# COMPACT_ATOMS: atom_id res chain seq x y z
N MET A 1 21.82 -17.82 0.74
CA MET A 1 20.84 -18.42 -0.20
C MET A 1 20.61 -17.45 -1.34
N GLN A 2 20.83 -17.84 -2.60
CA GLN A 2 20.51 -17.01 -3.75
C GLN A 2 19.73 -17.88 -4.75
N LYS A 3 18.40 -17.78 -4.71
CA LYS A 3 17.45 -18.48 -5.61
C LYS A 3 16.68 -17.47 -6.49
N VAL A 4 17.22 -16.27 -6.66
CA VAL A 4 16.57 -15.19 -7.40
C VAL A 4 17.51 -14.75 -8.51
N GLU A 5 17.04 -14.88 -9.75
CA GLU A 5 17.68 -14.37 -10.93
C GLU A 5 16.85 -13.19 -11.47
N LEU A 6 17.50 -12.06 -11.76
CA LEU A 6 16.84 -10.87 -12.29
C LEU A 6 17.11 -10.76 -13.78
N ILE A 7 16.09 -11.05 -14.59
CA ILE A 7 16.17 -10.92 -16.04
C ILE A 7 15.59 -9.55 -16.45
N ARG A 8 16.43 -8.68 -17.03
CA ARG A 8 15.98 -7.40 -17.60
C ARG A 8 15.60 -7.61 -19.05
N ARG A 9 14.30 -7.51 -19.38
CA ARG A 9 13.83 -7.50 -20.77
C ARG A 9 13.87 -6.08 -21.32
N ALA A 10 14.26 -5.93 -22.59
CA ALA A 10 14.21 -4.63 -23.25
C ALA A 10 12.76 -4.10 -23.24
N PRO A 11 12.54 -2.82 -22.89
CA PRO A 11 11.19 -2.28 -22.85
C PRO A 11 10.59 -2.26 -24.26
N ALA A 12 9.40 -2.84 -24.43
CA ALA A 12 8.67 -2.81 -25.69
C ALA A 12 8.30 -1.37 -26.13
N THR A 13 8.25 -0.41 -25.19
CA THR A 13 8.08 1.02 -25.48
C THR A 13 8.69 1.86 -24.36
N ARG A 14 9.39 2.93 -24.75
CA ARG A 14 10.24 3.79 -23.91
C ARG A 14 9.45 4.80 -23.06
N SER A 15 8.27 4.41 -22.56
CA SER A 15 7.49 5.23 -21.62
C SER A 15 8.01 4.97 -20.21
N ARG A 16 8.46 6.02 -19.52
CA ARG A 16 8.97 6.05 -18.13
C ARG A 16 7.97 5.61 -17.05
N ARG A 17 6.93 4.83 -17.37
CA ARG A 17 6.00 4.25 -16.39
C ARG A 17 6.37 2.80 -16.13
N SER A 18 7.43 2.63 -15.35
CA SER A 18 7.85 1.35 -14.75
C SER A 18 6.75 0.85 -13.80
N GLY A 19 6.27 -0.37 -14.01
CA GLY A 19 5.22 -0.96 -13.18
C GLY A 19 4.86 -2.39 -13.58
N ALA A 20 5.23 -2.81 -14.80
CA ALA A 20 5.08 -4.19 -15.23
C ALA A 20 6.21 -5.07 -14.66
N ALA A 21 5.85 -6.21 -14.10
CA ALA A 21 6.77 -7.23 -13.62
C ALA A 21 6.25 -8.63 -13.96
N SER A 22 7.17 -9.52 -14.31
CA SER A 22 6.92 -10.95 -14.50
C SER A 22 7.73 -11.71 -13.47
N VAL A 23 7.12 -12.69 -12.83
CA VAL A 23 7.77 -13.59 -11.89
C VAL A 23 7.58 -15.01 -12.36
N GLU A 24 8.65 -15.78 -12.29
CA GLU A 24 8.62 -17.20 -12.56
C GLU A 24 9.25 -17.95 -11.39
N ILE A 25 8.58 -19.00 -10.92
CA ILE A 25 9.03 -19.85 -9.82
C ILE A 25 9.17 -21.26 -10.36
N VAL A 26 10.40 -21.79 -10.33
CA VAL A 26 10.70 -23.19 -10.66
C VAL A 26 10.73 -24.00 -9.36
N LEU A 27 9.81 -24.95 -9.24
CA LEU A 27 9.72 -25.86 -8.10
C LEU A 27 10.78 -26.96 -8.20
N THR A 28 11.11 -27.61 -7.09
CA THR A 28 12.13 -28.68 -7.03
C THR A 28 11.87 -29.82 -8.03
N GLY A 29 10.60 -30.10 -8.35
CA GLY A 29 10.20 -31.10 -9.36
C GLY A 29 10.24 -30.62 -10.82
N GLY A 30 10.77 -29.42 -11.10
CA GLY A 30 10.87 -28.84 -12.44
C GLY A 30 9.61 -28.14 -12.95
N GLN A 31 8.48 -28.24 -12.25
CA GLN A 31 7.27 -27.48 -12.55
C GLN A 31 7.54 -25.96 -12.43
N ARG A 32 6.99 -25.18 -13.37
CA ARG A 32 7.14 -23.73 -13.44
C ARG A 32 5.79 -23.05 -13.16
N LEU A 33 5.79 -22.06 -12.26
CA LEU A 33 4.65 -21.19 -12.00
C LEU A 33 5.00 -19.78 -12.48
N CYS A 34 4.21 -19.22 -13.38
CA CYS A 34 4.44 -17.90 -13.96
C CYS A 34 3.34 -16.94 -13.51
N GLY A 35 3.70 -15.68 -13.27
CA GLY A 35 2.75 -14.61 -12.97
C GLY A 35 3.22 -13.28 -13.54
N ASP A 36 2.32 -12.58 -14.19
CA ASP A 36 2.57 -11.25 -14.77
C ASP A 36 1.65 -10.22 -14.12
N ALA A 37 2.21 -9.07 -13.78
CA ALA A 37 1.46 -7.93 -13.28
C ALA A 37 1.87 -6.70 -14.08
N ALA A 38 0.92 -6.09 -14.80
CA ALA A 38 1.17 -4.85 -15.53
C ALA A 38 1.29 -3.62 -14.61
N MET A 39 0.62 -3.65 -13.46
CA MET A 39 0.64 -2.61 -12.44
C MET A 39 0.24 -3.15 -11.07
N ALA A 40 0.80 -2.57 -10.01
CA ALA A 40 0.40 -2.86 -8.64
C ALA A 40 -0.89 -2.11 -8.24
N ARG A 41 -1.62 -2.65 -7.26
CA ARG A 41 -2.69 -1.90 -6.58
C ARG A 41 -2.11 -0.65 -5.92
N GLY A 42 -2.83 0.46 -6.00
CA GLY A 42 -2.36 1.79 -5.59
C GLY A 42 -1.70 2.60 -6.72
N HIS A 43 -1.44 2.01 -7.89
CA HIS A 43 -1.03 2.76 -9.07
C HIS A 43 -2.15 3.75 -9.50
N PRO A 44 -1.88 4.93 -10.08
CA PRO A 44 -2.94 5.89 -10.45
C PRO A 44 -4.01 5.33 -11.42
N LYS A 45 -3.66 4.32 -12.23
CA LYS A 45 -4.62 3.60 -13.09
C LYS A 45 -5.33 2.42 -12.41
N LEU A 46 -4.89 2.02 -11.23
CA LEU A 46 -5.47 0.99 -10.37
C LEU A 46 -5.41 1.47 -8.91
N PRO A 47 -6.15 2.55 -8.58
CA PRO A 47 -6.04 3.21 -7.28
C PRO A 47 -6.45 2.29 -6.14
N ALA A 48 -5.92 2.55 -4.95
CA ALA A 48 -6.35 1.88 -3.74
C ALA A 48 -7.80 2.25 -3.41
N SER A 49 -8.57 1.29 -2.90
CA SER A 49 -9.90 1.60 -2.34
C SER A 49 -9.75 2.38 -1.03
N ARG A 50 -10.85 2.99 -0.56
CA ARG A 50 -10.87 3.63 0.77
C ARG A 50 -10.49 2.64 1.87
N GLU A 51 -11.02 1.42 1.80
CA GLU A 51 -10.73 0.36 2.74
C GLU A 51 -9.24 -0.04 2.74
N ASP A 52 -8.62 -0.16 1.56
CA ASP A 52 -7.18 -0.44 1.44
C ASP A 52 -6.34 0.64 2.15
N VAL A 53 -6.72 1.91 1.97
CA VAL A 53 -6.03 3.05 2.60
C VAL A 53 -6.21 3.03 4.11
N GLU A 54 -7.43 2.81 4.61
CA GLU A 54 -7.71 2.73 6.04
C GLU A 54 -6.97 1.56 6.70
N ASN A 55 -6.99 0.38 6.08
CA ASN A 55 -6.29 -0.79 6.59
C ASN A 55 -4.78 -0.55 6.63
N LYS A 56 -4.22 0.07 5.59
CA LYS A 56 -2.81 0.45 5.58
C LYS A 56 -2.48 1.48 6.67
N PHE A 57 -3.36 2.46 6.89
CA PHE A 57 -3.21 3.43 7.96
C PHE A 57 -3.19 2.77 9.34
N ARG A 58 -4.13 1.85 9.61
CA ARG A 58 -4.18 1.09 10.88
C ARG A 58 -2.87 0.33 11.12
N GLN A 59 -2.34 -0.34 10.09
CA GLN A 59 -1.04 -1.04 10.17
C GLN A 59 0.11 -0.06 10.48
N CYS A 60 0.15 1.10 9.84
CA CYS A 60 1.20 2.09 10.09
C CYS A 60 1.07 2.77 11.47
N ALA A 61 -0.14 2.91 11.98
CA ALA A 61 -0.42 3.53 13.28
C ALA A 61 -0.16 2.57 14.45
N GLU A 62 -0.03 1.27 14.19
CA GLU A 62 0.22 0.25 15.21
C GLU A 62 1.46 0.60 16.05
N GLY A 63 1.34 0.50 17.38
CA GLY A 63 2.41 0.84 18.31
C GLY A 63 2.73 2.34 18.47
N THR A 64 2.09 3.21 17.68
CA THR A 64 2.21 4.68 17.74
C THR A 64 0.94 5.33 18.26
N LEU A 65 -0.22 4.89 17.78
CA LEU A 65 -1.54 5.34 18.20
C LEU A 65 -2.33 4.15 18.79
N SER A 66 -3.19 4.44 19.77
CA SER A 66 -4.17 3.45 20.23
C SER A 66 -5.21 3.18 19.14
N ALA A 67 -5.76 1.95 19.11
CA ALA A 67 -6.83 1.60 18.17
C ALA A 67 -8.02 2.57 18.21
N ARG A 68 -8.36 3.08 19.40
CA ARG A 68 -9.41 4.10 19.59
C ARG A 68 -9.05 5.43 18.94
N ALA A 69 -7.81 5.89 19.10
CA ALA A 69 -7.34 7.13 18.49
C ALA A 69 -7.29 7.02 16.96
N THR A 70 -6.79 5.90 16.45
CA THR A 70 -6.80 5.55 15.02
C THR A 70 -8.22 5.53 14.44
N GLY A 71 -9.17 4.89 15.13
CA GLY A 71 -10.58 4.86 14.71
C GLY A 71 -11.20 6.24 14.63
N ARG A 72 -11.04 7.05 15.68
CA ARG A 72 -11.54 8.43 15.73
C ARG A 72 -10.96 9.32 14.62
N PHE A 73 -9.69 9.12 14.27
CA PHE A 73 -9.08 9.82 13.15
C PHE A 73 -9.76 9.46 11.82
N LEU A 74 -9.96 8.15 11.58
CA LEU A 74 -10.51 7.64 10.32
C LEU A 74 -11.99 8.00 10.13
N GLU A 75 -12.78 8.15 11.19
CA GLU A 75 -14.21 8.55 11.11
C GLU A 75 -14.44 9.79 10.25
N ASN A 76 -13.54 10.78 10.34
CA ASN A 76 -13.69 12.06 9.62
C ASN A 76 -12.66 12.24 8.48
N PHE A 77 -11.78 11.26 8.24
CA PHE A 77 -10.68 11.39 7.28
C PHE A 77 -11.17 11.64 5.85
N TRP A 78 -12.26 10.99 5.45
CA TRP A 78 -12.82 11.09 4.10
C TRP A 78 -13.75 12.29 3.87
N SER A 79 -14.05 13.04 4.94
CA SER A 79 -14.92 14.23 4.92
C SER A 79 -14.24 15.42 5.58
N ILE A 80 -12.91 15.47 5.50
CA ILE A 80 -12.08 16.49 6.17
C ILE A 80 -12.45 17.92 5.72
N GLU A 81 -12.90 18.07 4.47
CA GLU A 81 -13.34 19.34 3.90
C GLU A 81 -14.58 19.92 4.61
N GLN A 82 -15.30 19.10 5.36
CA GLN A 82 -16.49 19.48 6.13
C GLN A 82 -16.17 19.69 7.63
N ALA A 83 -14.93 19.49 8.05
CA ALA A 83 -14.55 19.61 9.45
C ALA A 83 -14.62 21.07 9.91
N ALA A 84 -15.43 21.35 10.94
CA ALA A 84 -15.53 22.69 11.55
C ALA A 84 -14.21 23.17 12.18
N SER A 85 -13.35 22.23 12.60
CA SER A 85 -12.04 22.53 13.19
C SER A 85 -11.06 21.38 12.94
N MET A 86 -9.91 21.70 12.35
CA MET A 86 -8.82 20.74 12.19
C MET A 86 -8.18 20.34 13.53
N SER A 87 -8.22 21.22 14.53
CA SER A 87 -7.54 21.01 15.82
C SER A 87 -8.10 19.82 16.59
N ASP A 88 -9.41 19.62 16.57
CA ASP A 88 -10.05 18.51 17.28
C ASP A 88 -9.79 17.17 16.60
N TRP A 89 -9.73 17.19 15.26
CA TRP A 89 -9.36 16.04 14.48
C TRP A 89 -7.88 15.66 14.68
N LEU A 90 -6.96 16.62 14.60
CA LEU A 90 -5.51 16.40 14.80
C LEU A 90 -5.18 15.95 16.22
N ARG A 91 -6.03 16.24 17.21
CA ARG A 91 -5.86 15.75 18.59
C ARG A 91 -5.83 14.22 18.67
N SER A 92 -6.50 13.53 17.74
CA SER A 92 -6.50 12.06 17.64
C SER A 92 -5.17 11.48 17.17
N LEU A 93 -4.29 12.28 16.57
CA LEU A 93 -2.96 11.86 16.12
C LEU A 93 -1.88 12.02 17.20
N ARG A 94 -2.25 12.43 18.42
CA ARG A 94 -1.27 12.53 19.52
C ARG A 94 -0.84 11.12 19.92
N PRO A 95 0.48 10.83 19.95
CA PRO A 95 0.97 9.53 20.39
C PRO A 95 0.45 9.20 21.79
N SER A 96 0.05 7.95 21.99
CA SER A 96 -0.13 7.44 23.35
C SER A 96 1.24 7.48 24.03
N ARG A 97 1.37 8.30 25.08
CA ARG A 97 2.58 8.29 25.92
C ARG A 97 2.77 6.84 26.39
N ARG A 98 3.89 6.24 26.01
CA ARG A 98 4.36 4.97 26.58
C ARG A 98 4.74 5.18 28.04
#